data_AF-A0A2S7IUE2-F1
#
_entry.id   AF-A0A2S7IUE2-F1
#
_cell.length_a   1.000
_cell.length_b   1.000
_cell.length_c   1.000
_cell.angle_alpha   90.00
_cell.angle_beta   90.00
_cell.angle_gamma   90.00
#
_symmetry.space_group_name_H-M   'P 1'
#
loop_
_entity.id
_entity.type
_entity.pdbx_description
1 polymer ?
#
loop_
_entity_poly.entity_id
_entity_poly.type
_entity_poly.pdbx_seq_one_letter_code
_entity_poly.pdbx_strand_id
1 'polypeptide(L)'
;MSSLLPPLHDGHAPIYLHHAFQDAVDAYEDWALETAEPSVQVNGKVTRISVVFRRLWNCTDMVPRHTLEALKDIVPTGFIHAEHWKETPTFAEAARIMRAALERRKARRLPVVC
;
A
#
# COMPACT_ATOMS: atom_id res chain seq x y z
N MET A 1 -1.47 18.81 18.20
CA MET A 1 -1.78 17.59 17.44
C MET A 1 -1.51 17.86 15.97
N SER A 2 -0.28 17.62 15.51
CA SER A 2 0.13 17.95 14.14
C SER A 2 -0.13 16.75 13.25
N SER A 3 -1.05 16.89 12.29
CA SER A 3 -1.29 15.87 11.26
C SER A 3 0.02 15.58 10.54
N LEU A 4 0.50 14.34 10.65
CA LEU A 4 1.77 13.89 10.09
C LEU A 4 1.82 13.97 8.55
N LEU A 5 0.66 14.05 7.89
CA LEU A 5 0.52 14.17 6.44
C LEU A 5 -0.47 15.29 6.10
N PRO A 6 -0.27 16.03 4.98
CA PRO A 6 -1.23 17.04 4.53
C PRO A 6 -2.60 16.40 4.26
N PRO A 7 -3.71 17.13 4.46
CA PRO A 7 -5.03 16.68 4.04
C PRO A 7 -5.07 16.41 2.53
N LEU A 8 -5.90 15.45 2.11
CA LEU A 8 -6.24 15.25 0.70
C LEU A 8 -6.93 16.55 0.23
N HIS A 9 -6.40 17.21 -0.79
CA HIS A 9 -7.05 18.35 -1.40
C HIS A 9 -8.06 17.82 -2.43
N ASP A 10 -9.36 18.03 -2.20
CA ASP A 10 -10.44 17.75 -3.16
C ASP A 10 -10.58 16.29 -3.65
N GLY A 11 -10.23 15.31 -2.81
CA GLY A 11 -10.32 13.88 -3.19
C GLY A 11 -9.23 13.41 -4.16
N HIS A 12 -8.38 14.32 -4.63
CA HIS A 12 -7.18 14.03 -5.39
C HIS A 12 -6.01 13.87 -4.44
N ALA A 13 -5.34 12.72 -4.53
CA ALA A 13 -4.05 12.54 -3.90
C ALA A 13 -3.06 13.50 -4.59
N PRO A 14 -2.39 14.39 -3.85
CA PRO A 14 -1.31 15.16 -4.44
C PRO A 14 -0.26 14.20 -5.00
N ILE A 15 0.42 14.55 -6.10
CA ILE A 15 1.39 13.70 -6.81
C ILE A 15 2.34 12.92 -5.87
N TYR A 16 2.75 13.52 -4.75
CA TYR A 16 3.60 12.88 -3.75
C TYR A 16 3.01 11.60 -3.12
N LEU A 17 1.68 11.46 -3.05
CA LEU A 17 1.01 10.27 -2.53
C LEU A 17 1.04 9.10 -3.52
N HIS A 18 1.06 9.37 -4.83
CA HIS A 18 1.24 8.32 -5.84
C HIS A 18 2.65 7.74 -5.77
N HIS A 19 3.67 8.60 -5.68
CA HIS A 19 5.05 8.18 -5.46
C HIS A 19 5.21 7.41 -4.15
N ALA A 20 4.66 7.94 -3.05
CA ALA A 20 4.68 7.26 -1.76
C ALA A 20 4.02 5.87 -1.80
N PHE A 21 2.96 5.70 -2.60
CA PHE A 21 2.33 4.40 -2.78
C PHE A 21 3.24 3.42 -3.52
N GLN A 22 3.86 3.86 -4.62
CA GLN A 22 4.81 3.04 -5.36
C GLN A 22 6.00 2.64 -4.48
N ASP A 23 6.62 3.60 -3.80
CA ASP A 23 7.73 3.34 -2.87
C ASP A 23 7.32 2.33 -1.78
N ALA A 24 6.08 2.41 -1.29
CA ALA A 24 5.55 1.49 -0.28
C ALA A 24 5.29 0.08 -0.81
N VAL A 25 4.94 -0.04 -2.10
CA VAL A 25 4.76 -1.31 -2.79
C VAL A 25 6.12 -1.97 -3.02
N ASP A 26 7.09 -1.22 -3.54
CA ASP A 26 8.46 -1.70 -3.77
C ASP A 26 9.10 -2.13 -2.43
N ALA A 27 8.96 -1.32 -1.38
CA ALA A 27 9.45 -1.66 -0.06
C ALA A 27 8.75 -2.88 0.56
N TYR A 28 7.51 -3.19 0.16
CA TYR A 28 6.80 -4.40 0.59
C TYR A 28 7.29 -5.65 -0.17
N GLU A 29 7.61 -5.51 -1.45
CA GLU A 29 8.18 -6.56 -2.29
C GLU A 29 9.54 -7.01 -1.72
N ASP A 30 10.43 -6.05 -1.47
CA ASP A 30 11.77 -6.27 -0.89
C ASP A 30 11.74 -6.68 0.60
N TRP A 31 10.56 -6.71 1.23
CA TRP A 31 10.48 -6.90 2.68
C TRP A 31 10.77 -8.34 3.11
N ALA A 32 11.93 -8.55 3.75
CA ALA A 32 12.25 -9.82 4.41
C ALA A 32 11.36 -10.06 5.64
N LEU A 33 10.70 -11.23 5.71
CA LEU A 33 9.72 -11.63 6.74
C LEU A 33 10.23 -11.52 8.19
N GLU A 34 11.54 -11.61 8.39
CA GLU A 34 12.18 -11.58 9.70
C GLU A 34 12.36 -10.16 10.26
N THR A 35 12.24 -9.15 9.40
CA THR A 35 12.55 -7.75 9.72
C THR A 35 11.30 -6.96 10.15
N ALA A 36 11.52 -5.79 10.78
CA ALA A 36 10.43 -4.88 11.13
C ALA A 36 9.73 -4.33 9.88
N GLU A 37 8.49 -3.86 10.03
CA GLU A 37 7.72 -3.28 8.92
C GLU A 37 8.51 -2.15 8.25
N PRO A 38 8.65 -2.17 6.91
CA PRO A 38 9.43 -1.18 6.20
C PRO A 38 8.77 0.20 6.25
N SER A 39 9.59 1.23 6.04
CA SER A 39 9.17 2.62 6.04
C SER A 39 9.76 3.33 4.84
N VAL A 40 9.00 4.28 4.29
CA VAL A 40 9.37 5.05 3.10
C VAL A 40 9.39 6.54 3.41
N GLN A 41 10.12 7.32 2.62
CA GLN A 41 10.18 8.78 2.77
C GLN A 41 8.99 9.43 2.07
N VAL A 42 8.07 10.00 2.83
CA VAL A 42 6.91 10.72 2.30
C VAL A 42 7.05 12.18 2.66
N ASN A 43 7.32 13.03 1.67
CA ASN A 43 7.47 14.48 1.85
C ASN A 43 8.46 14.84 2.99
N GLY A 44 9.63 14.20 2.98
CA GLY A 44 10.68 14.40 3.98
C GLY A 44 10.42 13.74 5.34
N LYS A 45 9.39 12.89 5.46
CA LYS A 45 9.08 12.15 6.69
C LYS A 45 9.13 10.64 6.48
N VAL A 46 9.87 9.96 7.35
CA VAL A 46 9.86 8.50 7.42
C VAL A 46 8.49 8.01 7.87
N THR A 47 7.81 7.27 7.01
CA THR A 47 6.43 6.81 7.21
C THR A 47 6.34 5.31 6.95
N ARG A 48 5.77 4.55 7.90
CA ARG A 48 5.53 3.10 7.72
C ARG A 48 4.58 2.83 6.55
N ILE A 49 4.82 1.77 5.80
CA ILE A 49 3.99 1.43 4.62
C ILE A 49 2.51 1.19 4.98
N SER A 50 2.19 0.65 6.16
CA SER A 50 0.80 0.52 6.64
C SER A 50 0.09 1.85 6.79
N VAL A 51 0.81 2.92 7.12
CA VAL A 51 0.25 4.27 7.26
C VAL A 51 -0.01 4.86 5.88
N VAL A 52 0.90 4.65 4.93
CA VAL A 52 0.74 5.07 3.53
C VAL A 52 -0.51 4.42 2.93
N PHE A 53 -0.65 3.09 3.02
CA PHE A 53 -1.83 2.37 2.52
C PHE A 53 -3.13 2.88 3.17
N ARG A 54 -3.11 3.14 4.48
CA ARG A 54 -4.30 3.68 5.17
C ARG A 54 -4.68 5.06 4.66
N ARG A 55 -3.70 5.91 4.35
CA ARG A 55 -3.95 7.29 3.93
C ARG A 55 -4.68 7.35 2.58
N LEU A 56 -4.47 6.36 1.73
CA LEU A 56 -5.05 6.28 0.39
C LEU A 56 -6.47 5.69 0.36
N TRP A 57 -7.05 5.29 1.51
CA TRP A 57 -8.40 4.71 1.54
C TRP A 57 -9.54 5.59 1.02
N ASN A 58 -9.33 6.91 1.01
CA ASN A 58 -10.28 7.88 0.48
C ASN A 58 -9.81 8.48 -0.85
N CYS A 59 -8.73 7.97 -1.44
CA CYS A 59 -8.23 8.42 -2.73
C CYS A 59 -9.08 7.80 -3.85
N THR A 60 -9.82 8.64 -4.57
CA THR A 60 -10.67 8.23 -5.69
C THR A 60 -9.93 8.21 -7.02
N ASP A 61 -8.66 8.63 -7.05
CA ASP A 61 -7.84 8.58 -8.25
C ASP A 61 -7.64 7.14 -8.74
N MET A 62 -7.62 6.98 -10.05
CA MET A 62 -7.38 5.70 -10.71
C MET A 62 -5.90 5.33 -10.62
N VAL A 63 -5.61 4.05 -10.39
CA VAL A 63 -4.24 3.55 -10.41
C VAL A 63 -3.72 3.56 -11.85
N PRO A 64 -2.56 4.17 -12.12
CA PRO A 64 -1.92 4.09 -13.43
C PRO A 64 -1.64 2.63 -13.82
N ARG A 65 -1.78 2.31 -15.12
CA ARG A 65 -1.61 0.93 -15.62
C ARG A 65 -0.29 0.28 -15.19
N HIS A 66 0.81 1.02 -15.24
CA HIS A 66 2.13 0.51 -14.84
C HIS A 66 2.18 0.09 -13.36
N THR A 67 1.60 0.89 -12.47
CA THR A 67 1.49 0.55 -11.04
C THR A 67 0.56 -0.65 -10.83
N LEU A 68 -0.54 -0.74 -11.60
CA LEU A 68 -1.44 -1.89 -11.53
C LEU A 68 -0.74 -3.20 -11.94
N GLU A 69 0.09 -3.16 -12.98
CA GLU A 69 0.86 -4.32 -13.43
C GLU A 69 1.86 -4.77 -12.37
N ALA A 70 2.60 -3.83 -11.75
CA ALA A 70 3.50 -4.14 -10.63
C ALA A 70 2.75 -4.73 -9.42
N LEU A 71 1.59 -4.18 -9.05
CA LEU A 71 0.76 -4.72 -7.96
C LEU A 71 0.30 -6.16 -8.22
N LYS A 72 -0.03 -6.49 -9.47
CA LYS A 72 -0.44 -7.85 -9.84
C LYS A 72 0.69 -8.86 -9.74
N ASP A 73 1.93 -8.43 -9.94
CA ASP A 73 3.12 -9.28 -9.79
C ASP A 73 3.44 -9.54 -8.31
N ILE A 74 3.32 -8.50 -7.49
CA ILE A 74 3.71 -8.53 -6.07
C ILE A 74 2.64 -9.19 -5.18
N VAL A 75 1.35 -9.00 -5.50
CA VAL A 75 0.27 -9.62 -4.72
C VAL A 75 0.17 -11.09 -5.12
N PRO A 76 0.49 -12.04 -4.22
CA PRO A 76 0.46 -13.46 -4.57
C PRO A 76 -0.91 -13.86 -5.08
N THR A 77 -0.99 -14.68 -6.12
CA THR A 77 -2.23 -15.13 -6.78
C THR A 77 -3.29 -15.69 -5.82
N GLY A 78 -2.89 -16.13 -4.62
CA GLY A 78 -3.78 -16.62 -3.55
C GLY A 78 -4.29 -15.59 -2.53
N PHE A 79 -3.92 -14.32 -2.63
CA PHE A 79 -4.35 -13.27 -1.69
C PHE A 79 -5.71 -12.69 -2.06
N ILE A 80 -5.85 -12.41 -3.34
CA ILE A 80 -7.05 -11.93 -3.99
C ILE A 80 -6.99 -12.62 -5.34
N HIS A 81 -7.97 -13.48 -5.60
CA HIS A 81 -8.19 -14.05 -6.92
C HIS A 81 -8.02 -12.91 -7.94
N ALA A 82 -7.02 -12.98 -8.83
CA ALA A 82 -6.58 -11.86 -9.67
C ALA A 82 -7.74 -11.21 -10.46
N GLU A 83 -8.80 -11.99 -10.69
CA GLU A 83 -10.14 -11.63 -11.16
C GLU A 83 -10.92 -10.58 -10.33
N HIS A 84 -10.54 -10.28 -9.09
CA HIS A 84 -11.12 -9.18 -8.29
C HIS A 84 -10.43 -7.83 -8.52
N TRP A 85 -9.26 -7.81 -9.18
CA TRP A 85 -8.73 -6.54 -9.68
C TRP A 85 -9.60 -6.09 -10.85
N LYS A 86 -10.41 -5.05 -10.61
CA LYS A 86 -11.09 -4.35 -11.70
C LYS A 86 -10.06 -3.95 -12.77
N GLU A 87 -10.50 -3.84 -14.03
CA GLU A 87 -9.65 -3.38 -15.12
C GLU A 87 -9.07 -1.97 -14.84
N THR A 88 -9.79 -1.18 -14.05
CA THR A 88 -9.43 0.19 -13.66
C THR A 88 -9.68 0.43 -12.16
N PRO A 89 -8.82 -0.10 -11.27
CA PRO A 89 -8.99 0.08 -9.84
C PRO A 89 -8.55 1.48 -9.39
N THR A 90 -9.16 1.97 -8.33
CA THR A 90 -8.74 3.20 -7.64
C THR A 90 -7.60 2.93 -6.66
N PHE A 91 -6.84 3.98 -6.30
CA PHE A 91 -5.81 3.88 -5.26
C PHE A 91 -6.40 3.41 -3.93
N ALA A 92 -7.64 3.79 -3.60
CA ALA A 92 -8.34 3.29 -2.43
C ALA A 92 -8.52 1.77 -2.46
N GLU A 93 -8.92 1.21 -3.60
CA GLU A 93 -9.05 -0.24 -3.78
C GLU A 93 -7.70 -0.93 -3.66
N ALA A 94 -6.69 -0.48 -4.42
CA ALA A 94 -5.34 -1.03 -4.37
C ALA A 94 -4.74 -0.99 -2.95
N ALA A 95 -4.93 0.11 -2.23
CA ALA A 95 -4.43 0.26 -0.88
C ALA A 95 -5.12 -0.65 0.14
N ARG A 96 -6.42 -0.97 -0.05
CA ARG A 96 -7.11 -1.99 0.76
C ARG A 96 -6.52 -3.37 0.54
N ILE A 97 -6.24 -3.72 -0.72
CA ILE A 97 -5.62 -5.00 -1.09
C ILE A 97 -4.23 -5.11 -0.45
N MET A 98 -3.38 -4.12 -0.65
CA MET A 98 -2.04 -4.09 -0.07
C MET A 98 -2.05 -4.10 1.46
N ARG A 99 -3.06 -3.47 2.08
CA ARG A 99 -3.22 -3.54 3.54
C ARG A 99 -3.56 -4.96 4.00
N ALA A 100 -4.47 -5.65 3.33
CA ALA A 100 -4.77 -7.05 3.64
C ALA A 100 -3.53 -7.94 3.43
N ALA A 101 -2.77 -7.70 2.34
CA ALA A 101 -1.46 -8.31 2.07
C ALA A 101 -0.51 -8.18 3.26
N LEU A 102 -0.34 -6.95 3.73
CA LEU A 102 0.52 -6.61 4.84
C LEU A 102 0.11 -7.28 6.16
N GLU A 103 -1.18 -7.20 6.54
CA GLU A 103 -1.65 -7.76 7.81
C GLU A 103 -1.52 -9.29 7.85
N ARG A 104 -1.79 -9.98 6.74
CA ARG A 104 -1.58 -11.45 6.68
C ARG A 104 -0.11 -11.82 6.65
N ARG A 105 0.76 -11.03 5.99
CA ARG A 105 2.22 -11.21 6.04
C ARG A 105 2.74 -11.05 7.48
N LYS A 106 2.22 -10.06 8.22
CA LYS A 106 2.47 -9.88 9.67
C LYS A 106 1.94 -11.04 10.51
N ALA A 107 0.75 -11.53 10.22
CA ALA A 107 0.17 -12.68 10.94
C ALA A 107 0.99 -13.96 10.75
N ARG A 108 1.58 -14.17 9.57
CA ARG A 108 2.53 -15.28 9.31
C ARG A 108 3.86 -15.14 10.05
N ARG A 109 4.25 -13.92 10.43
CA ARG A 109 5.45 -13.66 11.24
C ARG A 109 5.22 -13.98 12.71
N LEU A 110 3.99 -13.85 13.21
CA LEU A 110 3.67 -14.23 14.58
C LEU A 110 3.75 -15.77 14.67
N PRO A 111 4.59 -16.35 15.55
CA PRO A 111 4.48 -17.77 15.82
C PRO A 111 3.04 -18.03 16.27
N VAL A 112 2.40 -19.05 15.69
CA VAL A 112 1.15 -19.58 16.22
C VAL A 112 1.51 -20.10 17.61
N VAL A 113 1.31 -19.27 18.63
CA VAL A 113 1.36 -19.72 20.02
C VAL A 113 0.08 -20.52 20.24
N CYS A 114 0.16 -21.82 19.98
CA CYS A 114 -0.76 -22.82 20.50
C CYS A 114 -0.11 -23.51 21.70
#